data_AF-A0A3M1CBN3-F1
#
_entry.id   AF-A0A3M1CBN3-F1
#
_cell.length_a   1.000
_cell.length_b   1.000
_cell.length_c   1.000
_cell.angle_alpha   90.00
_cell.angle_beta   90.00
_cell.angle_gamma   90.00
#
_symmetry.space_group_name_H-M   'P 1'
#
loop_
_entity.id
_entity.type
_entity.pdbx_description
1 polymer ?
#
loop_
_entity_poly.entity_id
_entity_poly.type
_entity_poly.pdbx_seq_one_letter_code
_entity_poly.pdbx_strand_id
1 'polypeptide(L)'
;MSKPSDNPADPFKKALAEATRVLADDAELSVTYTVDPSGISGETVRLPQVTRRMSRDEVLLARGVADALALRHRFHDAATHARYAPSGEMARAIYEAMESARCEAVGARVMPGTASNIDHKIADEAARRGYAAMTSTSEAPLAEAAGYLVRALATGRPLPRGADNVLNLWRGFMEQTAGGTLDGLDAALADQRAFARLARQVIEDL
;
A
#
# COMPACT_ATOMS: atom_id res chain seq x y z
N MET A 1 -35.60 16.24 17.75
CA MET A 1 -34.68 16.15 16.60
C MET A 1 -33.27 16.38 17.12
N SER A 2 -32.36 15.41 16.97
CA SER A 2 -30.96 15.60 17.35
C SER A 2 -30.35 16.69 16.48
N LYS A 3 -29.74 17.72 17.07
CA LYS A 3 -29.02 18.75 16.31
C LYS A 3 -27.93 18.05 15.48
N PRO A 4 -27.75 18.38 14.19
CA PRO A 4 -26.62 17.87 13.42
C PRO A 4 -25.34 18.15 14.20
N SER A 5 -24.50 17.12 14.33
CA SER A 5 -23.14 17.25 14.82
C SER A 5 -22.43 18.32 13.99
N ASP A 6 -22.09 19.46 14.61
CA ASP A 6 -21.31 20.52 13.97
C ASP A 6 -19.82 20.14 14.01
N ASN A 7 -19.51 18.94 13.53
CA ASN A 7 -18.14 18.45 13.42
C ASN A 7 -17.63 18.75 12.00
N PRO A 8 -16.62 19.61 11.86
CA PRO A 8 -16.09 19.96 10.54
C PRO A 8 -15.52 18.74 9.79
N ALA A 9 -15.18 17.65 10.50
CA ALA A 9 -14.71 16.43 9.88
C ALA A 9 -15.82 15.60 9.21
N ASP A 10 -17.09 15.78 9.55
CA ASP A 10 -18.19 14.93 9.04
C ASP A 10 -18.38 15.08 7.52
N PRO A 11 -18.40 16.31 6.94
CA PRO A 11 -18.42 16.48 5.48
C PRO A 11 -17.21 15.88 4.78
N PHE A 12 -16.01 16.00 5.37
CA PHE A 12 -14.79 15.41 4.82
C PHE A 12 -14.85 13.88 4.81
N LYS A 13 -15.26 13.27 5.93
CA LYS A 13 -15.44 11.82 6.03
C LYS A 13 -16.45 11.33 4.99
N LYS A 14 -17.61 12.00 4.87
CA LYS A 14 -18.59 11.66 3.85
C LYS A 14 -17.99 11.70 2.43
N ALA A 15 -17.30 12.79 2.07
CA ALA A 15 -16.67 12.92 0.77
C ALA A 15 -15.57 11.87 0.52
N LEU A 16 -14.76 11.58 1.54
CA LEU A 16 -13.71 10.57 1.47
C LEU A 16 -14.30 9.18 1.23
N ALA A 17 -15.38 8.83 1.94
CA ALA A 17 -16.07 7.56 1.77
C ALA A 17 -16.61 7.39 0.33
N GLU A 18 -17.28 8.40 -0.22
CA GLU A 18 -17.75 8.35 -1.62
C GLU A 18 -16.60 8.20 -2.61
N ALA A 19 -15.49 8.93 -2.39
CA ALA A 19 -14.31 8.80 -3.22
C ALA A 19 -13.70 7.39 -3.13
N THR A 20 -13.63 6.79 -1.94
CA THR A 20 -13.17 5.40 -1.75
C THR A 20 -14.01 4.41 -2.57
N ARG A 21 -15.35 4.54 -2.55
CA ARG A 21 -16.24 3.66 -3.33
C ARG A 21 -16.00 3.76 -4.82
N VAL A 22 -15.88 4.99 -5.33
CA VAL A 22 -15.61 5.24 -6.75
C VAL A 22 -14.23 4.70 -7.15
N LEU A 23 -13.20 4.91 -6.32
CA LEU A 23 -11.86 4.39 -6.58
C LEU A 23 -11.82 2.87 -6.58
N ALA A 24 -12.58 2.25 -5.67
CA ALA A 24 -12.70 0.81 -5.51
C ALA A 24 -13.55 0.13 -6.61
N ASP A 25 -14.27 0.93 -7.41
CA ASP A 25 -15.25 0.45 -8.41
C ASP A 25 -16.39 -0.38 -7.77
N ASP A 26 -16.82 0.04 -6.57
CA ASP A 26 -17.83 -0.65 -5.78
C ASP A 26 -18.70 0.35 -5.00
N ALA A 27 -19.92 0.57 -5.48
CA ALA A 27 -20.86 1.55 -4.91
C ALA A 27 -21.50 1.08 -3.59
N GLU A 28 -21.51 -0.22 -3.32
CA GLU A 28 -22.10 -0.81 -2.11
C GLU A 28 -21.06 -1.00 -0.99
N LEU A 29 -19.77 -0.78 -1.30
CA LEU A 29 -18.67 -0.89 -0.36
C LEU A 29 -18.93 -0.10 0.93
N SER A 30 -18.91 -0.81 2.06
CA SER A 30 -19.13 -0.20 3.37
C SER A 30 -17.86 0.50 3.84
N VAL A 31 -17.92 1.81 4.03
CA VAL A 31 -16.79 2.61 4.53
C VAL A 31 -17.08 3.07 5.95
N THR A 32 -16.20 2.70 6.87
CA THR A 32 -16.29 3.05 8.29
C THR A 32 -15.00 3.69 8.77
N TYR A 33 -15.04 4.37 9.92
CA TYR A 33 -13.88 5.05 10.49
C TYR A 33 -13.52 4.46 11.85
N THR A 34 -12.24 4.17 12.07
CA THR A 34 -11.76 3.51 13.30
C THR A 34 -10.50 4.17 13.88
N VAL A 35 -10.33 4.04 15.19
CA VAL A 35 -9.07 4.36 15.90
C VAL A 35 -8.09 3.17 15.89
N ASP A 36 -8.61 1.97 15.62
CA ASP A 36 -7.84 0.73 15.49
C ASP A 36 -7.12 0.67 14.13
N PRO A 37 -6.24 -0.32 13.89
CA PRO A 37 -5.62 -0.50 12.59
C PRO A 37 -6.64 -0.54 11.44
N SER A 38 -6.38 0.30 10.43
CA SER A 38 -7.16 0.37 9.20
C SER A 38 -6.97 -0.90 8.36
N GLY A 39 -7.94 -1.20 7.49
CA GLY A 39 -7.87 -2.37 6.63
C GLY A 39 -9.20 -2.74 6.00
N ILE A 40 -9.20 -3.85 5.27
CA ILE A 40 -10.39 -4.42 4.62
C ILE A 40 -10.83 -5.67 5.38
N SER A 41 -12.13 -5.83 5.56
CA SER A 41 -12.73 -7.03 6.17
C SER A 41 -14.02 -7.36 5.45
N GLY A 42 -13.98 -8.37 4.58
CA GLY A 42 -15.08 -8.63 3.64
C GLY A 42 -15.33 -7.40 2.77
N GLU A 43 -16.57 -6.93 2.73
CA GLU A 43 -17.00 -5.74 1.98
C GLU A 43 -16.93 -4.44 2.80
N THR A 44 -16.20 -4.45 3.92
CA THR A 44 -16.03 -3.26 4.77
C THR A 44 -14.60 -2.75 4.76
N VAL A 45 -14.41 -1.51 4.33
CA VAL A 45 -13.18 -0.73 4.46
C VAL A 45 -13.22 0.10 5.73
N ARG A 46 -12.23 -0.09 6.60
CA ARG A 46 -12.03 0.71 7.82
C ARG A 46 -10.91 1.71 7.58
N LEU A 47 -11.28 2.99 7.53
CA LEU A 47 -10.38 4.13 7.37
C LEU A 47 -9.98 4.71 8.74
N PRO A 48 -8.84 5.41 8.83
CA PRO A 48 -8.41 6.01 10.08
C PRO A 48 -9.34 7.16 10.47
N GLN A 49 -9.59 7.30 11.77
CA GLN A 49 -10.38 8.40 12.30
C GLN A 49 -9.72 9.75 12.03
N VAL A 50 -10.54 10.71 11.62
CA VAL A 50 -10.16 12.12 11.44
C VAL A 50 -10.79 12.91 12.57
N THR A 51 -9.98 13.57 13.37
CA THR A 51 -10.45 14.35 14.51
C THR A 51 -11.11 15.64 14.06
N ARG A 52 -11.80 16.33 14.97
CA ARG A 52 -12.36 17.67 14.71
C ARG A 52 -11.29 18.70 14.30
N ARG A 53 -10.02 18.46 14.63
CA ARG A 53 -8.91 19.38 14.29
C ARG A 53 -8.59 19.36 12.81
N MET A 54 -8.81 18.23 12.14
CA MET A 54 -8.53 18.04 10.72
C MET A 54 -7.15 18.58 10.34
N SER A 55 -6.12 18.18 11.09
CA SER A 55 -4.77 18.60 10.77
C SER A 55 -4.42 18.13 9.36
N ARG A 56 -3.49 18.84 8.70
CA ARG A 56 -3.05 18.48 7.35
C ARG A 56 -2.60 17.01 7.29
N ASP A 57 -1.88 16.56 8.31
CA ASP A 57 -1.34 15.21 8.38
C ASP A 57 -2.44 14.16 8.60
N GLU A 58 -3.43 14.44 9.45
CA GLU A 58 -4.60 13.56 9.63
C GLU A 58 -5.38 13.38 8.31
N VAL A 59 -5.60 14.48 7.59
CA VAL A 59 -6.34 14.47 6.32
C VAL A 59 -5.57 13.70 5.24
N LEU A 60 -4.26 13.95 5.10
CA LEU A 60 -3.44 13.29 4.10
C LEU A 60 -3.25 11.80 4.40
N LEU A 61 -3.07 11.44 5.67
CA LEU A 61 -3.00 10.04 6.10
C LEU A 61 -4.32 9.32 5.77
N ALA A 62 -5.47 9.91 6.13
CA ALA A 62 -6.76 9.31 5.84
C ALA A 62 -7.00 9.12 4.33
N ARG A 63 -6.61 10.08 3.50
CA ARG A 63 -6.65 9.95 2.04
C ARG A 63 -5.72 8.88 1.51
N GLY A 64 -4.48 8.83 2.01
CA GLY A 64 -3.49 7.84 1.58
C GLY A 64 -3.92 6.41 1.89
N VAL A 65 -4.46 6.19 3.09
CA VAL A 65 -5.01 4.89 3.48
C VAL A 65 -6.26 4.55 2.66
N ALA A 66 -7.16 5.51 2.45
CA ALA A 66 -8.35 5.32 1.63
C ALA A 66 -8.02 4.90 0.19
N ASP A 67 -7.08 5.61 -0.45
CA ASP A 67 -6.63 5.30 -1.80
C ASP A 67 -5.97 3.92 -1.84
N ALA A 68 -5.04 3.62 -0.93
CA ALA A 68 -4.36 2.32 -0.90
C ALA A 68 -5.35 1.14 -0.75
N LEU A 69 -6.31 1.24 0.17
CA LEU A 69 -7.30 0.18 0.39
C LEU A 69 -8.29 0.07 -0.78
N ALA A 70 -8.73 1.19 -1.35
CA ALA A 70 -9.61 1.17 -2.53
C ALA A 70 -8.93 0.55 -3.75
N LEU A 71 -7.68 0.93 -4.02
CA LEU A 71 -6.90 0.37 -5.11
C LEU A 71 -6.62 -1.12 -4.91
N ARG A 72 -6.35 -1.55 -3.67
CA ARG A 72 -6.24 -2.96 -3.35
C ARG A 72 -7.56 -3.69 -3.62
N HIS A 73 -8.70 -3.19 -3.13
CA HIS A 73 -10.01 -3.79 -3.40
C HIS A 73 -10.27 -3.97 -4.90
N ARG A 74 -9.96 -2.94 -5.69
CA ARG A 74 -10.20 -2.94 -7.13
C ARG A 74 -9.29 -3.87 -7.92
N PHE A 75 -7.99 -3.87 -7.60
CA PHE A 75 -6.97 -4.50 -8.46
C PHE A 75 -6.50 -5.86 -7.94
N HIS A 76 -6.98 -6.30 -6.78
CA HIS A 76 -6.60 -7.57 -6.16
C HIS A 76 -7.71 -8.62 -6.26
N ASP A 77 -7.43 -9.71 -6.98
CA ASP A 77 -8.21 -10.94 -6.97
C ASP A 77 -7.71 -11.89 -5.87
N ALA A 78 -8.50 -12.04 -4.81
CA ALA A 78 -8.12 -12.85 -3.65
C ALA A 78 -7.92 -14.34 -3.99
N ALA A 79 -8.70 -14.88 -4.94
CA ALA A 79 -8.60 -16.27 -5.35
C ALA A 79 -7.28 -16.57 -6.06
N THR A 80 -6.86 -15.71 -6.99
CA THR A 80 -5.57 -15.78 -7.67
C THR A 80 -4.43 -15.63 -6.68
N HIS A 81 -4.50 -14.64 -5.78
CA HIS A 81 -3.46 -14.44 -4.78
C HIS A 81 -3.30 -15.68 -3.87
N ALA A 82 -4.39 -16.21 -3.34
CA ALA A 82 -4.38 -17.40 -2.48
C ALA A 82 -3.82 -18.63 -3.20
N ARG A 83 -4.12 -18.80 -4.49
CA ARG A 83 -3.61 -19.90 -5.32
C ARG A 83 -2.09 -19.87 -5.47
N TYR A 84 -1.50 -18.68 -5.58
CA TYR A 84 -0.07 -18.52 -5.79
C TYR A 84 0.73 -18.28 -4.51
N ALA A 85 0.05 -18.05 -3.38
CA ALA A 85 0.69 -17.76 -2.10
C ALA A 85 1.76 -18.81 -1.74
N PRO A 86 3.00 -18.39 -1.45
CA PRO A 86 4.09 -19.30 -1.11
C PRO A 86 3.89 -19.91 0.28
N SER A 87 4.67 -20.94 0.59
CA SER A 87 4.80 -21.50 1.93
C SER A 87 5.85 -20.75 2.74
N GLY A 88 5.66 -20.68 4.06
CA GLY A 88 6.58 -20.00 4.97
C GLY A 88 6.16 -18.55 5.24
N GLU A 89 6.39 -18.11 6.48
CA GLU A 89 5.93 -16.80 6.96
C GLU A 89 6.62 -15.64 6.22
N MET A 90 7.96 -15.69 6.11
CA MET A 90 8.74 -14.65 5.44
C MET A 90 8.38 -14.52 3.95
N ALA A 91 8.30 -15.65 3.23
CA ALA A 91 7.92 -15.67 1.83
C ALA A 91 6.52 -15.08 1.61
N ARG A 92 5.57 -15.39 2.50
CA ARG A 92 4.22 -14.80 2.45
C ARG A 92 4.23 -13.31 2.71
N ALA A 93 5.04 -12.84 3.67
CA ALA A 93 5.16 -11.41 3.96
C ALA A 93 5.72 -10.64 2.75
N ILE A 94 6.76 -11.16 2.09
CA ILE A 94 7.32 -10.58 0.86
C ILE A 94 6.27 -10.55 -0.25
N TYR A 95 5.57 -11.67 -0.46
CA TYR A 95 4.54 -11.80 -1.49
C TYR A 95 3.40 -10.79 -1.30
N GLU A 96 2.92 -10.62 -0.07
CA GLU A 96 1.86 -9.68 0.29
C GLU A 96 2.28 -8.22 0.14
N ALA A 97 3.52 -7.90 0.53
CA ALA A 97 4.07 -6.55 0.39
C ALA A 97 4.24 -6.16 -1.10
N MET A 98 4.77 -7.07 -1.92
CA MET A 98 4.89 -6.88 -3.36
C MET A 98 3.52 -6.71 -4.04
N GLU A 99 2.53 -7.53 -3.66
CA GLU A 99 1.18 -7.43 -4.22
C GLU A 99 0.48 -6.12 -3.83
N SER A 100 0.67 -5.65 -2.59
CA SER A 100 0.17 -4.33 -2.17
C SER A 100 0.77 -3.23 -3.04
N ALA A 101 2.09 -3.24 -3.24
CA ALA A 101 2.79 -2.27 -4.08
C ALA A 101 2.33 -2.32 -5.54
N ARG A 102 2.03 -3.51 -6.08
CA ARG A 102 1.46 -3.65 -7.43
C ARG A 102 0.10 -2.96 -7.53
N CYS A 103 -0.83 -3.22 -6.61
CA CYS A 103 -2.16 -2.63 -6.64
C CYS A 103 -2.10 -1.10 -6.62
N GLU A 104 -1.26 -0.56 -5.73
CA GLU A 104 -1.01 0.88 -5.63
C GLU A 104 -0.40 1.45 -6.92
N ALA A 105 0.59 0.76 -7.52
CA ALA A 105 1.24 1.20 -8.75
C ALA A 105 0.31 1.17 -9.98
N VAL A 106 -0.49 0.11 -10.13
CA VAL A 106 -1.48 -0.01 -11.21
C VAL A 106 -2.53 1.10 -11.08
N GLY A 107 -3.04 1.33 -9.87
CA GLY A 107 -3.97 2.41 -9.61
C GLY A 107 -3.40 3.80 -9.88
N ALA A 108 -2.15 4.04 -9.50
CA ALA A 108 -1.46 5.30 -9.72
C ALA A 108 -1.25 5.63 -11.22
N ARG A 109 -1.16 4.62 -12.11
CA ARG A 109 -1.07 4.83 -13.57
C ARG A 109 -2.32 5.47 -14.13
N VAL A 110 -3.49 5.08 -13.62
CA VAL A 110 -4.79 5.59 -14.07
C VAL A 110 -5.18 6.85 -13.30
N MET A 111 -4.78 6.96 -12.03
CA MET A 111 -5.20 8.02 -11.12
C MET A 111 -3.97 8.60 -10.40
N PRO A 112 -3.16 9.45 -11.06
CA PRO A 112 -1.86 9.89 -10.54
C PRO A 112 -1.94 10.66 -9.21
N GLY A 113 -3.11 11.24 -8.88
CA GLY A 113 -3.35 11.90 -7.59
C GLY A 113 -3.28 10.96 -6.38
N THR A 114 -3.52 9.66 -6.57
CA THR A 114 -3.44 8.67 -5.48
C THR A 114 -1.99 8.45 -5.04
N ALA A 115 -1.04 8.54 -5.98
CA ALA A 115 0.37 8.31 -5.70
C ALA A 115 0.91 9.25 -4.61
N SER A 116 0.53 10.54 -4.65
CA SER A 116 0.93 11.51 -3.64
C SER A 116 0.27 11.27 -2.29
N ASN A 117 -0.96 10.77 -2.24
CA ASN A 117 -1.62 10.44 -0.98
C ASN A 117 -0.99 9.19 -0.35
N ILE A 118 -0.66 8.20 -1.18
CA ILE A 118 0.05 6.98 -0.76
C ILE A 118 1.47 7.30 -0.29
N ASP A 119 2.17 8.25 -0.90
CA ASP A 119 3.45 8.76 -0.41
C ASP A 119 3.33 9.28 1.04
N HIS A 120 2.24 10.00 1.37
CA HIS A 120 1.98 10.46 2.73
C HIS A 120 1.69 9.30 3.70
N LYS A 121 0.92 8.28 3.29
CA LYS A 121 0.71 7.05 4.07
C LYS A 121 2.05 6.37 4.39
N ILE A 122 2.88 6.13 3.37
CA ILE A 122 4.17 5.45 3.53
C ILE A 122 5.10 6.27 4.43
N ALA A 123 5.11 7.59 4.29
CA ALA A 123 5.91 8.47 5.14
C ALA A 123 5.51 8.37 6.62
N ASP A 124 4.20 8.36 6.92
CA ASP A 124 3.68 8.20 8.28
C ASP A 124 4.01 6.83 8.86
N GLU A 125 3.80 5.75 8.10
CA GLU A 125 4.12 4.38 8.51
C GLU A 125 5.61 4.22 8.80
N ALA A 126 6.47 4.73 7.91
CA ALA A 126 7.91 4.68 8.08
C ALA A 126 8.39 5.51 9.28
N ALA A 127 7.78 6.66 9.54
CA ALA A 127 8.07 7.47 10.72
C ALA A 127 7.68 6.75 12.02
N ARG A 128 6.47 6.19 12.09
CA ARG A 128 5.99 5.42 13.26
C ARG A 128 6.85 4.21 13.58
N ARG A 129 7.43 3.57 12.55
CA ARG A 129 8.31 2.41 12.71
C ARG A 129 9.79 2.76 12.90
N GLY A 130 10.15 4.05 12.91
CA GLY A 130 11.53 4.49 13.13
C GLY A 130 12.49 4.13 11.99
N TYR A 131 11.98 3.87 10.78
CA TYR A 131 12.77 3.37 9.66
C TYR A 131 13.91 4.28 9.23
N ALA A 132 13.78 5.59 9.43
CA ALA A 132 14.82 6.55 9.08
C ALA A 132 16.08 6.46 9.96
N ALA A 133 16.01 5.78 11.12
CA ALA A 133 17.13 5.63 12.06
C ALA A 133 17.83 4.26 11.96
N MET A 134 17.28 3.32 11.18
CA MET A 134 17.86 1.99 11.02
C MET A 134 19.17 2.05 10.24
N THR A 135 20.13 1.23 10.64
CA THR A 135 21.48 1.23 10.03
C THR A 135 21.94 -0.12 9.52
N SER A 136 21.20 -1.19 9.82
CA SER A 136 21.56 -2.56 9.46
C SER A 136 20.37 -3.33 8.89
N THR A 137 20.65 -4.33 8.05
CA THR A 137 19.62 -5.23 7.50
C THR A 137 18.94 -6.06 8.57
N SER A 138 19.58 -6.35 9.70
CA SER A 138 18.96 -7.04 10.85
C SER A 138 17.83 -6.24 11.51
N GLU A 139 17.82 -4.91 11.37
CA GLU A 139 16.75 -4.04 11.88
C GLU A 139 15.65 -3.79 10.85
N ALA A 140 15.99 -3.91 9.56
CA ALA A 140 15.13 -3.50 8.46
C ALA A 140 14.33 -4.69 7.90
N PRO A 141 12.99 -4.61 7.83
CA PRO A 141 12.18 -5.71 7.34
C PRO A 141 12.31 -5.92 5.82
N LEU A 142 12.80 -7.10 5.43
CA LEU A 142 12.99 -7.48 4.02
C LEU A 142 11.69 -7.41 3.20
N ALA A 143 10.57 -7.83 3.77
CA ALA A 143 9.27 -7.79 3.09
C ALA A 143 8.86 -6.37 2.66
N GLU A 144 9.02 -5.40 3.56
CA GLU A 144 8.73 -3.99 3.27
C GLU A 144 9.69 -3.44 2.21
N ALA A 145 10.98 -3.79 2.30
CA ALA A 145 11.97 -3.41 1.30
C ALA A 145 11.63 -3.94 -0.10
N ALA A 146 11.17 -5.20 -0.21
CA ALA A 146 10.71 -5.77 -1.48
C ALA A 146 9.49 -5.03 -2.05
N GLY A 147 8.50 -4.70 -1.21
CA GLY A 147 7.36 -3.86 -1.61
C GLY A 147 7.79 -2.47 -2.09
N TYR A 148 8.71 -1.81 -1.36
CA TYR A 148 9.25 -0.52 -1.75
C TYR A 148 10.05 -0.57 -3.06
N LEU A 149 10.80 -1.64 -3.30
CA LEU A 149 11.51 -1.86 -4.56
C LEU A 149 10.53 -1.95 -5.72
N VAL A 150 9.51 -2.80 -5.62
CA VAL A 150 8.45 -2.93 -6.64
C VAL A 150 7.81 -1.57 -6.91
N ARG A 151 7.44 -0.84 -5.86
CA ARG A 151 6.84 0.50 -6.00
C ARG A 151 7.76 1.47 -6.74
N ALA A 152 9.03 1.55 -6.35
CA ALA A 152 10.00 2.45 -6.95
C ALA A 152 10.20 2.14 -8.44
N LEU A 153 10.34 0.87 -8.80
CA LEU A 153 10.48 0.43 -10.19
C LEU A 153 9.20 0.66 -11.00
N ALA A 154 8.04 0.34 -10.45
CA ALA A 154 6.76 0.42 -11.15
C ALA A 154 6.26 1.84 -11.40
N THR A 155 6.62 2.79 -10.51
CA THR A 155 6.15 4.17 -10.55
C THR A 155 7.21 5.19 -10.93
N GLY A 156 8.51 4.85 -10.81
CA GLY A 156 9.62 5.77 -11.00
C GLY A 156 9.67 6.91 -9.98
N ARG A 157 8.87 6.85 -8.91
CA ARG A 157 8.76 7.92 -7.90
C ARG A 157 9.76 7.70 -6.76
N PRO A 158 10.38 8.77 -6.23
CA PRO A 158 11.18 8.66 -5.03
C PRO A 158 10.33 8.19 -3.85
N LEU A 159 10.94 7.41 -2.95
CA LEU A 159 10.32 6.98 -1.71
C LEU A 159 10.47 8.06 -0.61
N PRO A 160 9.54 8.13 0.34
CA PRO A 160 9.74 8.92 1.55
C PRO A 160 10.96 8.45 2.34
N ARG A 161 11.64 9.38 3.04
CA ARG A 161 12.94 9.16 3.71
C ARG A 161 13.09 7.83 4.46
N GLY A 162 12.12 7.46 5.30
CA GLY A 162 12.22 6.22 6.09
C GLY A 162 12.09 4.96 5.22
N ALA A 163 11.17 4.96 4.26
CA ALA A 163 11.00 3.86 3.32
C ALA A 163 12.21 3.73 2.38
N ASP A 164 12.76 4.85 1.92
CA ASP A 164 13.97 4.89 1.10
C ASP A 164 15.18 4.31 1.86
N ASN A 165 15.33 4.64 3.15
CA ASN A 165 16.38 4.07 3.99
C ASN A 165 16.28 2.55 4.07
N VAL A 166 15.09 2.00 4.35
CA VAL A 166 14.86 0.56 4.41
C VAL A 166 15.17 -0.12 3.07
N LEU A 167 14.73 0.48 1.95
CA LEU A 167 15.06 -0.05 0.64
C LEU A 167 16.57 -0.04 0.40
N ASN A 168 17.27 1.06 0.71
CA ASN A 168 18.71 1.19 0.44
C ASN A 168 19.56 0.20 1.24
N LEU A 169 19.16 -0.18 2.45
CA LEU A 169 19.83 -1.23 3.23
C LEU A 169 19.79 -2.61 2.52
N TRP A 170 18.73 -2.88 1.78
CA TRP A 170 18.51 -4.16 1.10
C TRP A 170 18.75 -4.13 -0.42
N ARG A 171 18.86 -2.93 -1.01
CA ARG A 171 18.89 -2.71 -2.46
C ARG A 171 19.97 -3.54 -3.15
N GLY A 172 21.21 -3.43 -2.67
CA GLY A 172 22.34 -4.15 -3.27
C GLY A 172 22.15 -5.66 -3.27
N PHE A 173 21.59 -6.21 -2.19
CA PHE A 173 21.23 -7.63 -2.11
C PHE A 173 20.14 -7.98 -3.12
N MET A 174 19.00 -7.29 -3.11
CA MET A 174 17.87 -7.62 -4.00
C MET A 174 18.21 -7.44 -5.49
N GLU A 175 18.95 -6.40 -5.87
CA GLU A 175 19.37 -6.16 -7.26
C GLU A 175 20.38 -7.22 -7.72
N GLN A 176 21.27 -7.68 -6.83
CA GLN A 176 22.22 -8.74 -7.16
C GLN A 176 21.54 -10.09 -7.33
N THR A 177 20.59 -10.44 -6.45
CA THR A 177 20.02 -11.79 -6.42
C THR A 177 18.80 -11.94 -7.34
N ALA A 178 17.94 -10.92 -7.43
CA ALA A 178 16.67 -10.97 -8.16
C ALA A 178 16.54 -9.94 -9.29
N GLY A 179 17.62 -9.20 -9.63
CA GLY A 179 17.58 -8.12 -10.62
C GLY A 179 17.06 -8.55 -12.00
N GLY A 180 17.56 -9.68 -12.52
CA GLY A 180 17.11 -10.19 -13.82
C GLY A 180 15.63 -10.60 -13.86
N THR A 181 15.09 -11.05 -12.72
CA THR A 181 13.65 -11.36 -12.59
C THR A 181 12.80 -10.08 -12.58
N LEU A 182 13.32 -8.99 -12.00
CA LEU A 182 12.63 -7.70 -11.92
C LEU A 182 12.56 -6.94 -13.25
N ASP A 183 13.40 -7.27 -14.24
CA ASP A 183 13.31 -6.69 -15.59
C ASP A 183 11.94 -6.94 -16.26
N GLY A 184 11.28 -8.05 -15.89
CA GLY A 184 9.92 -8.39 -16.37
C GLY A 184 8.78 -7.67 -15.63
N LEU A 185 9.08 -6.81 -14.66
CA LEU A 185 8.07 -6.22 -13.77
C LEU A 185 7.00 -5.44 -14.53
N ASP A 186 7.40 -4.52 -15.41
CA ASP A 186 6.45 -3.62 -16.07
C ASP A 186 5.39 -4.37 -16.88
N ALA A 187 5.81 -5.42 -17.59
CA ALA A 187 4.94 -6.30 -18.36
C ALA A 187 3.97 -7.11 -17.47
N ALA A 188 4.35 -7.37 -16.21
CA ALA A 188 3.57 -8.18 -15.29
C ALA A 188 2.57 -7.36 -14.44
N LEU A 189 2.78 -6.06 -14.25
CA LEU A 189 1.98 -5.24 -13.30
C LEU A 189 0.46 -5.31 -13.55
N ALA A 190 0.04 -5.28 -14.81
CA ALA A 190 -1.38 -5.27 -15.19
C ALA A 190 -2.07 -6.64 -15.08
N ASP A 191 -1.31 -7.74 -15.04
CA ASP A 191 -1.84 -9.11 -14.91
C ASP A 191 -1.38 -9.72 -13.58
N GLN A 192 -2.30 -9.81 -12.62
CA GLN A 192 -2.00 -10.35 -11.30
C GLN A 192 -1.47 -11.80 -11.33
N ARG A 193 -1.85 -12.63 -12.31
CA ARG A 193 -1.31 -14.00 -12.43
C ARG A 193 0.14 -13.97 -12.89
N ALA A 194 0.47 -13.09 -13.86
CA ALA A 194 1.83 -12.89 -14.31
C ALA A 194 2.70 -12.34 -13.17
N PHE A 195 2.22 -11.30 -12.47
CA PHE A 195 2.90 -10.74 -11.32
C PHE A 195 3.08 -11.76 -10.20
N ALA A 196 2.08 -12.59 -9.91
CA ALA A 196 2.17 -13.60 -8.87
C ALA A 196 3.29 -14.63 -9.15
N ARG A 197 3.51 -14.99 -10.42
CA ARG A 197 4.62 -15.86 -10.82
C ARG A 197 5.96 -15.14 -10.70
N LEU A 198 6.03 -13.88 -11.13
CA LEU A 198 7.22 -13.04 -10.98
C LEU A 198 7.60 -12.90 -9.50
N ALA A 199 6.65 -12.57 -8.63
CA ALA A 199 6.89 -12.42 -7.20
C ALA A 199 7.38 -13.73 -6.56
N ARG A 200 6.85 -14.87 -6.99
CA ARG A 200 7.37 -16.18 -6.54
C ARG A 200 8.80 -16.41 -7.00
N GLN A 201 9.14 -16.09 -8.24
CA GLN A 201 10.50 -16.21 -8.73
C GLN A 201 11.45 -15.31 -7.92
N VAL A 202 11.06 -14.06 -7.67
CA VAL A 202 11.83 -13.15 -6.79
C VAL A 202 12.04 -13.79 -5.41
N ILE A 203 11.01 -14.39 -4.82
CA ILE A 203 11.12 -15.05 -3.50
C ILE A 203 12.03 -16.29 -3.55
N GLU A 204 12.04 -17.03 -4.65
CA GLU A 204 12.94 -18.17 -4.85
C GLU A 204 14.40 -17.74 -5.08
N ASP A 205 14.59 -16.55 -5.65
CA ASP A 205 15.91 -15.96 -5.88
C ASP A 205 16.51 -15.37 -4.58
N LEU A 206 15.69 -14.80 -3.67
CA LEU A 206 16.11 -14.18 -2.40
C LEU A 206 16.53 -15.21 -1.33
#